data_AF-A0A7R9Z1K1-F1
#
_entry.id   AF-A0A7R9Z1K1-F1
#
_cell.length_a   1.000
_cell.length_b   1.000
_cell.length_c   1.000
_cell.angle_alpha   90.00
_cell.angle_beta   90.00
_cell.angle_gamma   90.00
#
_symmetry.space_group_name_H-M   'P 1'
#
loop_
_entity.id
_entity.type
_entity.pdbx_description
1 polymer ?
#
loop_
_entity_poly.entity_id
_entity_poly.type
_entity_poly.pdbx_seq_one_letter_code
_entity_poly.pdbx_strand_id
1 'polypeptide(L)'
;VVGIVSVPGDVLAAGIEATHEGDPKPGWMQYDDGVKQEGGGGTNRVITVGGKPLDPSRTYRVATKVSDLGGTQSPPFREYFTDRPDLLPSKHAYFNIQTELMAYFSKIIFGKLWNAMVTEFNKSPKGSASSHPNGSKHGSDPIKKKNGTQGFRFSVLDTDGDGLVSVDEIHAALKNIVGLSVHDDNRTLAEYVHARADVSGDGVVTREDLEHFCRVAPRTSEKDFIP
;
A
#
# COMPACT_ATOMS: atom_id res chain seq x y z
N VAL A 1 10.27 -13.93 1.82
CA VAL A 1 10.97 -13.02 0.87
C VAL A 1 10.62 -13.40 -0.56
N VAL A 2 10.52 -12.41 -1.44
CA VAL A 2 10.15 -12.55 -2.85
C VAL A 2 11.34 -12.15 -3.71
N GLY A 3 11.56 -12.87 -4.80
CA GLY A 3 12.48 -12.50 -5.87
C GLY A 3 11.71 -12.17 -7.14
N ILE A 4 12.26 -11.26 -7.95
CA ILE A 4 11.75 -11.01 -9.31
C ILE A 4 12.71 -11.69 -10.29
N VAL A 5 12.19 -12.64 -11.05
CA VAL A 5 12.92 -13.40 -12.06
C VAL A 5 12.33 -13.18 -13.44
N SER A 6 13.15 -13.41 -14.46
CA SER A 6 12.73 -13.46 -15.86
C SER A 6 12.58 -14.91 -16.28
N VAL A 7 11.37 -15.30 -16.68
CA VAL A 7 11.05 -16.67 -17.13
C VAL A 7 10.35 -16.64 -18.49
N PRO A 8 10.70 -17.54 -19.42
CA PRO A 8 9.91 -17.80 -20.62
C PRO A 8 8.47 -18.20 -20.30
N GLY A 9 7.56 -17.94 -21.23
CA GLY A 9 6.12 -18.20 -21.05
C GLY A 9 5.79 -19.68 -20.89
N ASP A 10 6.49 -20.56 -21.60
CA ASP A 10 6.35 -22.01 -21.46
C ASP A 10 6.76 -22.51 -20.07
N VAL A 11 7.88 -22.02 -19.54
CA VAL A 11 8.36 -22.33 -18.18
C VAL A 11 7.39 -21.79 -17.14
N LEU A 12 6.90 -20.55 -17.32
CA LEU A 12 5.90 -19.95 -16.44
C LEU A 12 4.62 -20.80 -16.38
N ALA A 13 4.08 -21.15 -17.55
CA ALA A 13 2.87 -21.95 -17.65
C ALA A 13 3.09 -23.32 -17.00
N ALA A 14 4.13 -24.06 -17.40
CA ALA A 14 4.42 -25.36 -16.83
C ALA A 14 4.58 -25.31 -15.30
N GLY A 15 5.23 -24.27 -14.76
CA GLY A 15 5.39 -24.10 -13.32
C GLY A 15 4.07 -23.90 -12.57
N ILE A 16 3.17 -23.08 -13.13
CA ILE A 16 1.83 -22.85 -12.58
C ILE A 16 1.01 -24.14 -12.66
N GLU A 17 0.92 -24.73 -13.85
CA GLU A 17 0.13 -25.93 -14.14
C GLU A 17 0.54 -27.09 -13.24
N ALA A 18 1.85 -27.33 -13.08
CA ALA A 18 2.38 -28.38 -12.22
C ALA A 18 1.99 -28.22 -10.74
N THR A 19 1.86 -26.98 -10.25
CA THR A 19 1.48 -26.73 -8.85
C THR A 19 -0.04 -26.73 -8.64
N HIS A 20 -0.82 -26.69 -9.73
CA HIS A 20 -2.28 -26.71 -9.75
C HIS A 20 -2.82 -28.08 -10.17
N GLU A 21 -1.95 -29.05 -10.44
CA GLU A 21 -2.31 -30.43 -10.71
C GLU A 21 -2.41 -31.22 -9.38
N GLY A 22 -3.57 -31.82 -9.12
CA GLY A 22 -3.78 -32.71 -7.96
C GLY A 22 -3.98 -32.02 -6.61
N ASP A 23 -3.49 -32.65 -5.52
CA ASP A 23 -3.56 -32.15 -4.14
C ASP A 23 -2.27 -31.42 -3.77
N PRO A 24 -2.27 -30.07 -3.73
CA PRO A 24 -1.06 -29.30 -3.60
C PRO A 24 -0.53 -29.33 -2.15
N LYS A 25 0.45 -30.21 -1.89
CA LYS A 25 1.20 -30.23 -0.63
C LYS A 25 2.63 -29.73 -0.87
N PRO A 26 3.07 -28.62 -0.25
CA PRO A 26 2.43 -27.82 0.81
C PRO A 26 1.57 -26.62 0.31
N GLY A 27 1.37 -26.45 -1.00
CA GLY A 27 0.56 -25.37 -1.56
C GLY A 27 0.70 -25.24 -3.07
N TRP A 28 0.01 -24.27 -3.65
CA TRP A 28 -0.11 -23.98 -5.08
C TRP A 28 0.40 -22.58 -5.39
N MET A 29 0.96 -22.35 -6.59
CA MET A 29 1.40 -20.99 -6.99
C MET A 29 0.18 -20.07 -7.09
N GLN A 30 0.13 -19.05 -6.24
CA GLN A 30 -0.93 -18.06 -6.30
C GLN A 30 -0.59 -16.98 -7.34
N TYR A 31 -1.60 -16.56 -8.09
CA TYR A 31 -1.52 -15.45 -9.05
C TYR A 31 -2.83 -14.64 -8.99
N ASP A 32 -2.81 -13.43 -9.54
CA ASP A 32 -3.98 -12.54 -9.61
C ASP A 32 -4.86 -12.81 -10.85
N ASP A 33 -5.92 -12.03 -11.00
CA ASP A 33 -6.88 -12.14 -12.12
C ASP A 33 -6.26 -11.87 -13.51
N GLY A 34 -5.00 -11.41 -13.56
CA GLY A 34 -4.23 -11.25 -14.77
C GLY A 34 -3.83 -12.58 -15.42
N VAL A 35 -3.81 -13.69 -14.66
CA VAL A 35 -3.56 -15.04 -15.18
C VAL A 35 -4.87 -15.81 -15.23
N LYS A 36 -5.16 -16.43 -16.38
CA LYS A 36 -6.33 -17.31 -16.53
C LYS A 36 -5.89 -18.71 -16.92
N GLN A 37 -6.53 -19.68 -16.30
CA GLN A 37 -6.42 -21.08 -16.66
C GLN A 37 -7.73 -21.55 -17.27
N GLU A 38 -7.63 -22.42 -18.26
CA GLU A 38 -8.73 -23.21 -18.75
C GLU A 38 -8.63 -24.59 -18.11
N GLY A 39 -9.71 -25.01 -17.43
CA GLY A 39 -9.74 -26.21 -16.62
C GLY A 39 -11.04 -26.99 -16.78
N GLY A 40 -10.91 -28.25 -17.17
CA GLY A 40 -11.97 -29.26 -17.24
C GLY A 40 -11.37 -30.65 -17.43
N GLY A 41 -11.75 -31.62 -16.59
CA GLY A 41 -11.32 -33.03 -16.75
C GLY A 41 -9.86 -33.34 -16.40
N GLY A 42 -9.25 -32.63 -15.44
CA GLY A 42 -7.91 -32.95 -14.93
C GLY A 42 -6.74 -32.32 -15.68
N THR A 43 -7.00 -31.40 -16.61
CA THR A 43 -5.97 -30.53 -17.18
C THR A 43 -6.25 -29.09 -16.78
N ASN A 44 -5.26 -28.46 -16.16
CA ASN A 44 -5.25 -27.04 -15.82
C ASN A 44 -4.20 -26.42 -16.73
N ARG A 45 -4.63 -25.60 -17.70
CA ARG A 45 -3.74 -25.00 -18.70
C ARG A 45 -3.79 -23.48 -18.62
N VAL A 46 -2.64 -22.82 -18.53
CA VAL A 46 -2.56 -21.35 -18.57
C VAL A 46 -2.80 -20.85 -19.99
N ILE A 47 -3.85 -20.05 -20.18
CA ILE A 47 -4.25 -19.52 -21.49
C ILE A 47 -3.91 -18.04 -21.66
N THR A 48 -3.89 -17.27 -20.58
CA THR A 48 -3.58 -15.84 -20.63
C THR A 48 -2.71 -15.41 -19.46
N VAL A 49 -1.82 -14.44 -19.70
CA VAL A 49 -1.01 -13.77 -18.69
C VAL A 49 -1.03 -12.26 -18.93
N GLY A 50 -1.41 -11.49 -17.92
CA GLY A 50 -1.61 -10.04 -18.02
C GLY A 50 -2.72 -9.65 -18.99
N GLY A 51 -3.81 -10.43 -19.04
CA GLY A 51 -4.96 -10.20 -19.91
C GLY A 51 -4.70 -10.42 -21.41
N LYS A 52 -3.52 -10.91 -21.79
CA LYS A 52 -3.15 -11.26 -23.17
C LYS A 52 -2.97 -12.77 -23.30
N PRO A 53 -3.18 -13.35 -24.49
CA PRO A 53 -2.83 -14.74 -24.75
C PRO A 53 -1.40 -15.04 -24.28
N LEU A 54 -1.20 -16.19 -23.65
CA LEU A 54 0.12 -16.66 -23.27
C LEU A 54 0.98 -16.80 -24.55
N ASP A 55 2.15 -16.17 -24.53
CA ASP A 55 3.18 -16.36 -25.56
C ASP A 55 4.29 -17.22 -24.95
N PRO A 56 4.46 -18.48 -25.39
CA PRO A 56 5.47 -19.38 -24.84
C PRO A 56 6.89 -18.84 -24.91
N SER A 57 7.20 -18.05 -25.94
CA SER A 57 8.55 -17.53 -26.20
C SER A 57 8.83 -16.20 -25.49
N ARG A 58 7.78 -15.49 -25.08
CA ARG A 58 7.92 -14.21 -24.39
C ARG A 58 8.52 -14.41 -23.01
N THR A 59 9.47 -13.55 -22.66
CA THR A 59 9.97 -13.47 -21.28
C THR A 59 9.02 -12.64 -20.41
N TYR A 60 8.62 -13.21 -19.28
CA TYR A 60 7.79 -12.60 -18.26
C TYR A 60 8.62 -12.28 -17.02
N ARG A 61 8.35 -11.12 -16.42
CA ARG A 61 8.88 -10.78 -15.09
C ARG A 61 7.93 -11.32 -14.05
N VAL A 62 8.41 -12.25 -13.22
CA VAL A 62 7.61 -12.97 -12.23
C VAL A 62 8.14 -12.67 -10.85
N ALA A 63 7.29 -12.11 -10.00
CA ALA A 63 7.55 -11.98 -8.58
C ALA A 63 7.06 -13.25 -7.88
N THR A 64 7.96 -14.02 -7.27
CA THR A 64 7.60 -15.28 -6.60
C THR A 64 8.43 -15.51 -5.33
N LYS A 65 7.99 -16.41 -4.45
CA LYS A 65 8.77 -16.77 -3.26
C LYS A 65 10.05 -17.44 -3.70
N VAL A 66 11.15 -17.12 -3.00
CA VAL A 66 12.47 -17.70 -3.31
C VAL A 66 12.45 -19.23 -3.18
N SER A 67 11.61 -19.78 -2.30
CA SER A 67 11.38 -21.22 -2.18
C SER A 67 10.89 -21.87 -3.47
N ASP A 68 10.19 -21.14 -4.33
CA ASP A 68 9.54 -21.68 -5.53
C ASP A 68 10.53 -21.76 -6.70
N LEU A 69 11.65 -21.03 -6.61
CA LEU A 69 12.71 -20.99 -7.63
C LEU A 69 13.65 -22.21 -7.58
N GLY A 70 13.76 -22.87 -6.42
CA GLY A 70 14.64 -24.03 -6.23
C GLY A 70 14.05 -25.16 -5.40
N GLY A 71 12.83 -24.99 -4.89
CA GLY A 71 12.14 -26.00 -4.09
C GLY A 71 11.49 -27.09 -4.94
N THR A 72 10.93 -28.09 -4.26
CA THR A 72 10.26 -29.24 -4.90
C THR A 72 8.85 -28.91 -5.39
N GLN A 73 8.31 -27.74 -5.06
CA GLN A 73 6.91 -27.38 -5.30
C GLN A 73 6.62 -27.16 -6.79
N SER A 74 7.59 -26.64 -7.54
CA SER A 74 7.47 -26.45 -8.99
C SER A 74 8.68 -27.07 -9.68
N PRO A 75 8.57 -28.35 -10.10
CA PRO A 75 9.64 -29.02 -10.84
C PRO A 75 10.12 -28.23 -12.07
N PRO A 76 9.23 -27.61 -12.89
CA PRO A 76 9.66 -26.82 -14.05
C PRO A 76 10.53 -25.62 -13.67
N PHE A 77 10.20 -24.90 -12.60
CA PHE A 77 11.03 -23.79 -12.13
C PHE A 77 12.37 -24.28 -11.59
N ARG A 78 12.34 -25.34 -10.77
CA ARG A 78 13.55 -25.94 -10.21
C ARG A 78 14.52 -26.35 -11.32
N GLU A 79 14.04 -27.05 -12.34
CA GLU A 79 14.87 -27.48 -13.48
C GLU A 79 15.42 -26.26 -14.24
N TYR A 80 14.56 -25.30 -14.59
CA TYR A 80 14.96 -24.10 -15.32
C TYR A 80 16.07 -23.31 -14.63
N PHE A 81 15.96 -23.09 -13.32
CA PHE A 81 16.94 -22.31 -12.54
C PHE A 81 18.14 -23.12 -12.06
N THR A 82 18.05 -24.45 -12.00
CA THR A 82 19.22 -25.32 -11.77
C THR A 82 20.19 -25.23 -12.95
N ASP A 83 19.66 -25.22 -14.18
CA ASP A 83 20.47 -25.09 -15.39
C ASP A 83 20.96 -23.66 -15.64
N ARG A 84 20.30 -22.66 -15.03
CA ARG A 84 20.55 -21.22 -15.21
C ARG A 84 20.66 -20.47 -13.89
N PRO A 85 21.64 -20.82 -13.03
CA PRO A 85 21.78 -20.20 -11.71
C PRO A 85 22.13 -18.71 -11.80
N ASP A 86 22.68 -18.25 -12.93
CA ASP A 86 22.97 -16.85 -13.24
C ASP A 86 21.72 -15.98 -13.39
N LEU A 87 20.55 -16.59 -13.67
CA LEU A 87 19.27 -15.89 -13.75
C LEU A 87 18.59 -15.70 -12.39
N LEU A 88 19.12 -16.31 -11.33
CA LEU A 88 18.61 -16.11 -9.97
C LEU A 88 19.05 -14.73 -9.45
N PRO A 89 18.16 -13.99 -8.76
CA PRO A 89 18.54 -12.72 -8.16
C PRO A 89 19.60 -12.97 -7.08
N SER A 90 20.53 -12.02 -6.91
CA SER A 90 21.43 -12.06 -5.76
C SER A 90 20.63 -12.05 -4.46
N LYS A 91 21.19 -12.61 -3.38
CA LYS A 91 20.50 -12.65 -2.07
C LYS A 91 20.10 -11.25 -1.55
N HIS A 92 20.80 -10.20 -1.99
CA HIS A 92 20.51 -8.81 -1.65
C HIS A 92 19.39 -8.18 -2.49
N ALA A 93 18.97 -8.82 -3.58
CA ALA A 93 17.89 -8.37 -4.45
C ALA A 93 16.50 -8.91 -4.04
N TYR A 94 16.44 -9.75 -3.00
CA TYR A 94 15.18 -10.23 -2.44
C TYR A 94 14.56 -9.17 -1.53
N PHE A 95 13.25 -9.02 -1.63
CA PHE A 95 12.49 -8.08 -0.80
C PHE A 95 11.50 -8.82 0.09
N ASN A 96 11.21 -8.20 1.24
CA ASN A 96 10.18 -8.69 2.13
C ASN A 96 8.83 -8.14 1.65
N ILE A 97 8.06 -8.97 0.92
CA ILE A 97 6.77 -8.56 0.36
C ILE A 97 5.78 -8.06 1.43
N GLN A 98 5.83 -8.60 2.65
CA GLN A 98 4.97 -8.11 3.73
C GLN A 98 5.33 -6.67 4.07
N THR A 99 6.62 -6.36 4.20
CA THR A 99 7.11 -5.00 4.43
C THR A 99 6.72 -4.06 3.29
N GLU A 100 6.89 -4.48 2.04
CA GLU A 100 6.54 -3.65 0.87
C GLU A 100 5.03 -3.39 0.76
N LEU A 101 4.21 -4.43 0.98
CA LEU A 101 2.75 -4.30 0.99
C LEU A 101 2.32 -3.37 2.12
N MET A 102 2.83 -3.56 3.34
CA MET A 102 2.51 -2.67 4.47
C MET A 102 2.95 -1.24 4.17
N ALA A 103 4.15 -1.01 3.63
CA ALA A 103 4.61 0.32 3.24
C ALA A 103 3.70 0.96 2.18
N TYR A 104 3.27 0.20 1.19
CA TYR A 104 2.35 0.66 0.16
C TYR A 104 0.98 1.02 0.76
N PHE A 105 0.40 0.13 1.56
CA PHE A 105 -0.87 0.37 2.24
C PHE A 105 -0.80 1.57 3.19
N SER A 106 0.28 1.73 3.96
CA SER A 106 0.46 2.88 4.86
C SER A 106 0.49 4.21 4.11
N LYS A 107 1.17 4.26 2.96
CA LYS A 107 1.18 5.46 2.10
C LYS A 107 -0.23 5.80 1.61
N ILE A 108 -0.99 4.80 1.18
CA ILE A 108 -2.38 5.00 0.73
C ILE A 108 -3.27 5.47 1.88
N ILE A 109 -3.17 4.83 3.04
CA ILE A 109 -3.96 5.15 4.23
C ILE A 109 -3.74 6.61 4.63
N PHE A 110 -2.50 7.05 4.74
CA PHE A 110 -2.20 8.45 5.05
C PHE A 110 -2.69 9.40 3.96
N GLY A 111 -2.60 9.01 2.68
CA GLY A 111 -3.21 9.78 1.60
C GLY A 111 -4.73 9.94 1.76
N LYS A 112 -5.43 8.87 2.14
CA LYS A 112 -6.88 8.90 2.41
C LYS A 112 -7.22 9.72 3.65
N LEU A 113 -6.51 9.52 4.76
CA LEU A 113 -6.65 10.32 5.99
C LEU A 113 -6.45 11.80 5.68
N TRP A 114 -5.39 12.14 4.93
CA TRP A 114 -5.11 13.50 4.51
C TRP A 114 -6.23 14.11 3.67
N ASN A 115 -6.70 13.38 2.64
CA ASN A 115 -7.77 13.86 1.77
C ASN A 115 -9.09 14.06 2.52
N ALA A 116 -9.44 13.16 3.45
CA ALA A 116 -10.61 13.28 4.30
C ALA A 116 -10.54 14.54 5.17
N MET A 117 -9.38 14.78 5.82
CA MET A 117 -9.15 15.98 6.64
C MET A 117 -9.29 17.29 5.84
N VAL A 118 -8.76 17.34 4.61
CA VAL A 118 -8.87 18.51 3.72
C VAL A 118 -10.31 18.69 3.21
N THR A 119 -11.05 17.61 2.99
CA THR A 119 -12.43 17.66 2.46
C THR A 119 -13.44 18.13 3.50
N GLU A 120 -13.34 17.66 4.74
CA GLU A 120 -14.19 18.11 5.86
C GLU A 120 -14.01 19.61 6.17
N PHE A 121 -12.86 20.18 5.81
CA PHE A 121 -12.61 21.62 5.90
C PHE A 121 -13.42 22.43 4.87
N ASN A 122 -13.54 21.94 3.63
CA ASN A 122 -14.25 22.65 2.56
C ASN A 122 -15.79 22.60 2.70
N LYS A 123 -16.31 21.74 3.57
CA LYS A 123 -17.75 21.62 3.85
C LYS A 123 -18.24 22.51 4.99
N SER A 124 -17.36 23.22 5.72
CA SER A 124 -17.81 24.17 6.76
C SER A 124 -18.51 25.39 6.13
N PRO A 125 -19.80 25.66 6.43
CA PRO A 125 -20.55 26.73 5.78
C PRO A 125 -20.06 28.12 6.21
N LYS A 126 -19.97 29.01 5.22
CA LYS A 126 -20.12 30.44 5.45
C LYS A 126 -21.52 30.70 6.02
N GLY A 127 -21.60 31.30 7.20
CA GLY A 127 -22.80 32.02 7.64
C GLY A 127 -23.32 31.68 9.03
N SER A 128 -22.75 32.33 10.06
CA SER A 128 -23.59 32.87 11.13
C SER A 128 -23.40 34.38 11.15
N ALA A 129 -24.32 35.08 10.48
CA ALA A 129 -24.50 36.50 10.71
C ALA A 129 -25.26 36.65 12.02
N SER A 130 -24.56 36.87 13.13
CA SER A 130 -25.17 37.47 14.32
C SER A 130 -25.03 38.98 14.22
N SER A 131 -26.12 39.61 13.84
CA SER A 131 -26.35 41.04 14.00
C SER A 131 -26.41 41.40 15.48
N HIS A 132 -25.52 42.26 15.97
CA HIS A 132 -25.86 43.45 16.78
C HIS A 132 -24.69 44.46 16.80
N PRO A 133 -24.96 45.77 16.83
CA PRO A 133 -23.96 46.80 16.54
C PRO A 133 -23.35 47.41 17.81
N ASN A 134 -22.24 48.14 17.58
CA ASN A 134 -21.84 49.40 18.24
C ASN A 134 -20.48 49.37 18.97
N GLY A 135 -19.64 50.39 18.71
CA GLY A 135 -18.49 50.74 19.56
C GLY A 135 -17.16 50.89 18.82
N SER A 136 -16.60 52.11 18.88
CA SER A 136 -15.45 52.61 18.12
C SER A 136 -14.11 52.51 18.90
N LYS A 137 -12.99 52.39 18.16
CA LYS A 137 -11.69 53.09 18.29
C LYS A 137 -10.39 52.26 18.44
N HIS A 138 -9.46 52.64 17.55
CA HIS A 138 -7.99 52.73 17.65
C HIS A 138 -7.08 51.51 17.75
N GLY A 139 -6.15 51.42 16.77
CA GLY A 139 -4.86 50.76 16.88
C GLY A 139 -4.35 50.24 15.52
N SER A 140 -3.70 51.08 14.73
CA SER A 140 -3.10 50.67 13.44
C SER A 140 -1.72 50.06 13.65
N ASP A 141 -1.66 48.73 13.57
CA ASP A 141 -0.46 47.93 13.26
C ASP A 141 0.11 48.25 11.87
N PRO A 142 1.37 47.88 11.60
CA PRO A 142 1.66 47.28 10.31
C PRO A 142 2.31 45.89 10.41
N ILE A 143 1.61 44.95 9.75
CA ILE A 143 2.13 43.88 8.88
C ILE A 143 2.52 42.56 9.58
N LYS A 144 1.49 41.75 9.87
CA LYS A 144 1.59 40.28 9.82
C LYS A 144 1.64 39.83 8.35
N LYS A 145 2.74 39.18 7.95
CA LYS A 145 2.85 38.46 6.68
C LYS A 145 1.82 37.33 6.63
N LYS A 146 0.88 37.44 5.69
CA LYS A 146 0.02 36.33 5.26
C LYS A 146 0.83 35.37 4.39
N ASN A 147 1.22 34.23 4.95
CA ASN A 147 1.44 33.02 4.15
C ASN A 147 0.23 32.13 4.35
N GLY A 148 -0.54 31.93 3.28
CA GLY A 148 -1.69 31.03 3.26
C GLY A 148 -1.21 29.58 3.30
N THR A 149 -1.05 29.03 4.50
CA THR A 149 -1.02 27.58 4.71
C THR A 149 -2.46 27.09 4.59
N GLN A 150 -2.76 26.26 3.59
CA GLN A 150 -4.05 25.55 3.56
C GLN A 150 -4.23 24.84 4.91
N GLY A 151 -5.37 25.07 5.56
CA GLY A 151 -5.61 24.74 6.97
C GLY A 151 -5.53 23.25 7.24
N PHE A 152 -4.34 22.82 7.67
CA PHE A 152 -4.06 21.49 8.20
C PHE A 152 -4.78 21.30 9.53
N ARG A 153 -5.53 20.19 9.69
CA ARG A 153 -6.15 19.81 10.97
C ARG A 153 -5.55 18.51 11.50
N PHE A 154 -4.32 18.63 11.97
CA PHE A 154 -3.65 17.67 12.88
C PHE A 154 -4.59 17.11 13.95
N SER A 155 -5.42 17.98 14.51
CA SER A 155 -6.37 17.72 15.61
C SER A 155 -7.49 16.72 15.29
N VAL A 156 -7.53 16.18 14.08
CA VAL A 156 -8.46 15.10 13.72
C VAL A 156 -7.86 13.74 14.05
N LEU A 157 -6.53 13.62 14.02
CA LEU A 157 -5.79 12.45 14.48
C LEU A 157 -5.41 12.60 15.95
N ASP A 158 -4.86 13.77 16.31
CA ASP A 158 -4.55 14.16 17.69
C ASP A 158 -5.86 14.49 18.43
N THR A 159 -6.45 13.45 19.02
CA THR A 159 -7.76 13.48 19.69
C THR A 159 -7.66 13.87 21.16
N ASP A 160 -6.53 13.60 21.80
CA ASP A 160 -6.29 14.00 23.19
C ASP A 160 -5.66 15.40 23.31
N GLY A 161 -5.16 15.95 22.20
CA GLY A 161 -4.66 17.32 22.09
C GLY A 161 -3.23 17.48 22.61
N ASP A 162 -2.46 16.39 22.73
CA ASP A 162 -1.09 16.40 23.24
C ASP A 162 -0.06 16.92 22.22
N GLY A 163 -0.48 17.11 20.97
CA GLY A 163 0.37 17.61 19.89
C GLY A 163 1.19 16.52 19.19
N LEU A 164 0.97 15.26 19.51
CA LEU A 164 1.55 14.06 18.90
C LEU A 164 0.43 13.22 18.27
N VAL A 165 0.81 12.26 17.42
CA VAL A 165 -0.13 11.27 16.89
C VAL A 165 0.33 9.90 17.34
N SER A 166 -0.42 9.29 18.25
CA SER A 166 -0.15 7.95 18.77
C SER A 166 -0.59 6.84 17.82
N VAL A 167 -0.11 5.61 18.07
CA VAL A 167 -0.58 4.39 17.38
C VAL A 167 -2.09 4.19 17.55
N ASP A 168 -2.62 4.52 18.73
CA ASP A 168 -4.03 4.30 19.08
C ASP A 168 -4.95 5.27 18.33
N GLU A 169 -4.49 6.50 18.15
CA GLU A 169 -5.16 7.52 17.34
C GLU A 169 -5.16 7.18 15.86
N ILE A 170 -4.04 6.68 15.33
CA ILE A 170 -3.99 6.14 13.97
C ILE A 170 -4.96 4.96 13.84
N HIS A 171 -4.97 4.04 14.79
CA HIS A 171 -5.86 2.87 14.77
C HIS A 171 -7.34 3.28 14.79
N ALA A 172 -7.71 4.23 15.64
CA ALA A 172 -9.07 4.79 15.68
C ALA A 172 -9.43 5.50 14.38
N ALA A 173 -8.48 6.25 13.79
CA ALA A 173 -8.67 6.95 12.53
C ALA A 173 -8.87 6.00 11.34
N LEU A 174 -8.22 4.85 11.31
CA LEU A 174 -8.45 3.81 10.28
C LEU A 174 -9.91 3.39 10.24
N LYS A 175 -10.52 3.21 11.41
CA LYS A 175 -11.93 2.83 11.57
C LYS A 175 -12.86 3.99 11.26
N ASN A 176 -12.64 5.14 11.90
CA ASN A 176 -13.60 6.23 11.96
C ASN A 176 -13.54 7.18 10.75
N ILE A 177 -12.37 7.32 10.13
CA ILE A 177 -12.14 8.29 9.03
C ILE A 177 -12.05 7.56 7.69
N VAL A 178 -11.29 6.47 7.64
CA VAL A 178 -11.08 5.71 6.38
C VAL A 178 -12.18 4.68 6.15
N GLY A 179 -12.93 4.30 7.20
CA GLY A 179 -13.99 3.29 7.12
C GLY A 179 -13.44 1.87 6.92
N LEU A 180 -12.18 1.61 7.30
CA LEU A 180 -11.61 0.28 7.24
C LEU A 180 -12.09 -0.56 8.42
N SER A 181 -12.40 -1.83 8.14
CA SER A 181 -12.62 -2.82 9.19
C SER A 181 -11.26 -3.21 9.78
N VAL A 182 -10.95 -2.70 10.96
CA VAL A 182 -9.79 -3.07 11.75
C VAL A 182 -10.26 -3.83 12.99
N HIS A 183 -9.51 -4.88 13.36
CA HIS A 183 -9.75 -5.61 14.59
C HIS A 183 -9.13 -4.84 15.76
N ASP A 184 -9.89 -4.57 16.82
CA ASP A 184 -9.44 -3.67 17.90
C ASP A 184 -8.16 -4.18 18.60
N ASP A 185 -7.97 -5.50 18.68
CA ASP A 185 -6.76 -6.13 19.24
C ASP A 185 -5.54 -6.18 18.29
N ASN A 186 -5.68 -5.82 17.01
CA ASN A 186 -4.60 -5.91 16.04
C ASN A 186 -4.14 -4.53 15.57
N ARG A 187 -3.04 -4.05 16.18
CA ARG A 187 -2.45 -2.74 15.89
C ARG A 187 -1.31 -2.77 14.89
N THR A 188 -0.94 -3.93 14.34
CA THR A 188 0.24 -4.07 13.47
C THR A 188 0.24 -3.11 12.28
N LEU A 189 -0.92 -2.88 11.66
CA LEU A 189 -1.06 -1.89 10.60
C LEU A 189 -0.87 -0.47 11.12
N ALA A 190 -1.47 -0.13 12.28
CA ALA A 190 -1.34 1.20 12.88
C ALA A 190 0.10 1.49 13.34
N GLU A 191 0.78 0.50 13.93
CA GLU A 191 2.21 0.57 14.31
C GLU A 191 3.09 0.80 13.08
N TYR A 192 2.85 0.03 12.01
CA TYR A 192 3.61 0.19 10.77
C TYR A 192 3.36 1.55 10.12
N VAL A 193 2.10 2.00 10.11
CA VAL A 193 1.71 3.33 9.65
C VAL A 193 2.43 4.41 10.47
N HIS A 194 2.35 4.36 11.80
CA HIS A 194 3.03 5.29 12.71
C HIS A 194 4.54 5.35 12.43
N ALA A 195 5.22 4.20 12.44
CA ALA A 195 6.67 4.12 12.22
C ALA A 195 7.08 4.66 10.84
N ARG A 196 6.20 4.63 9.85
CA ARG A 196 6.49 5.13 8.51
C ARG A 196 6.26 6.64 8.37
N ALA A 197 5.35 7.19 9.18
CA ALA A 197 5.11 8.62 9.25
C ALA A 197 6.15 9.36 10.10
N ASP A 198 6.76 8.72 11.09
CA ASP A 198 7.89 9.29 11.84
C ASP A 198 9.10 9.46 10.91
N VAL A 199 9.19 10.65 10.30
CA VAL A 199 10.25 11.02 9.34
C VAL A 199 11.51 11.42 10.10
N SER A 200 11.36 12.02 11.27
CA SER A 200 12.46 12.45 12.13
C SER A 200 13.22 11.27 12.75
N GLY A 201 12.54 10.15 12.99
CA GLY A 201 13.06 8.94 13.60
C GLY A 201 13.22 9.03 15.12
N ASP A 202 12.51 9.95 15.77
CA ASP A 202 12.58 10.16 17.22
C ASP A 202 11.56 9.31 18.01
N GLY A 203 10.75 8.52 17.31
CA GLY A 203 9.76 7.62 17.89
C GLY A 203 8.41 8.26 18.15
N VAL A 204 8.22 9.53 17.79
CA VAL A 204 6.93 10.23 17.86
C VAL A 204 6.53 10.76 16.49
N VAL A 205 5.23 10.86 16.22
CA VAL A 205 4.74 11.46 14.98
C VAL A 205 4.22 12.86 15.27
N THR A 206 4.98 13.85 14.81
CA THR A 206 4.60 15.27 14.91
C THR A 206 3.78 15.73 13.69
N ARG A 207 3.33 16.98 13.75
CA ARG A 207 2.71 17.66 12.60
C ARG A 207 3.65 17.70 11.41
N GLU A 208 4.91 18.04 11.65
CA GLU A 208 5.93 18.22 10.63
C GLU A 208 6.23 16.89 9.92
N ASP A 209 6.27 15.79 10.67
CA ASP A 209 6.41 14.42 10.16
C ASP A 209 5.27 14.07 9.22
N LEU A 210 4.02 14.33 9.64
CA LEU A 210 2.84 14.05 8.83
C LEU A 210 2.80 14.90 7.54
N GLU A 211 3.14 16.18 7.64
CA GLU A 211 3.22 17.09 6.48
C GLU A 211 4.32 16.67 5.49
N HIS A 212 5.46 16.20 5.99
CA HIS A 212 6.52 15.67 5.14
C HIS A 212 6.06 14.39 4.46
N PHE A 213 5.53 13.43 5.22
CA PHE A 213 5.06 12.17 4.71
C PHE A 213 4.03 12.35 3.59
N CYS A 214 3.03 13.21 3.78
CA CYS A 214 1.97 13.46 2.80
C CYS A 214 2.45 14.21 1.54
N ARG A 215 3.54 14.97 1.61
CA ARG A 215 4.17 15.58 0.42
C ARG A 215 4.84 14.56 -0.47
N VAL A 216 5.45 13.54 0.14
CA VAL A 216 6.25 12.52 -0.54
C VAL A 216 5.39 11.30 -0.91
N ALA A 217 4.27 11.08 -0.23
CA ALA A 217 3.31 10.06 -0.57
C ALA A 217 2.74 10.33 -1.98
N PRO A 218 2.70 9.33 -2.87
CA PRO A 218 2.09 9.49 -4.18
C PRO A 218 0.61 9.86 -3.99
N ARG A 219 0.16 10.93 -4.63
CA ARG A 219 -1.26 11.30 -4.71
C ARG A 219 -1.97 10.31 -5.63
N THR A 220 -2.20 9.09 -5.15
CA THR A 220 -3.01 8.12 -5.88
C THR A 220 -4.47 8.52 -5.76
N SER A 221 -5.17 8.49 -6.90
CA SER A 221 -6.58 8.85 -6.98
C SER A 221 -7.43 7.64 -6.58
N GLU A 222 -8.64 7.86 -6.08
CA GLU A 222 -9.57 6.80 -5.68
C GLU A 222 -9.89 5.81 -6.83
N LYS A 223 -9.70 6.24 -8.08
CA LYS A 223 -9.85 5.43 -9.30
C LYS A 223 -8.77 4.36 -9.48
N ASP A 224 -7.68 4.44 -8.73
CA ASP A 224 -6.59 3.44 -8.78
C ASP A 224 -6.88 2.23 -7.87
N PHE A 225 -8.03 2.21 -7.19
CA PHE A 225 -8.36 1.21 -6.15
C PHE A 225 -9.64 0.40 -6.43
N ILE A 226 -10.45 0.79 -7.42
CA ILE A 226 -11.64 0.04 -7.82
C ILE A 226 -11.32 -0.64 -9.17
N PRO A 227 -11.36 -1.98 -9.26
CA PRO A 227 -11.26 -2.68 -10.54
C PRO A 227 -12.42 -2.33 -11.49
#